data_AF-A0A2Z6NPB3-F1
#
_entry.id   AF-A0A2Z6NPB3-F1
#
_cell.length_a   1.000
_cell.length_b   1.000
_cell.length_c   1.000
_cell.angle_alpha   90.00
_cell.angle_beta   90.00
_cell.angle_gamma   90.00
#
_symmetry.space_group_name_H-M   'P 1'
#
loop_
_entity.id
_entity.type
_entity.pdbx_description
1 polymer ?
#
loop_
_entity_poly.entity_id
_entity_poly.type
_entity_poly.pdbx_seq_one_letter_code
_entity_poly.pdbx_strand_id
1 'polypeptide(L)' 'MSVTDGLKRGLEVVDTGAALSVPVGGATLGRIFNVLGEPIDNLGLVDTRTTSPIHRSAPAFVHYA' A
#
# COMPACT_ATOMS: atom_id res chain seq x y z
N MET A 1 8.46 -1.55 -4.07
CA MET A 1 9.00 -2.12 -5.31
C MET A 1 9.78 -1.04 -6.01
N SER A 2 11.08 -1.25 -6.18
CA SER A 2 12.02 -0.28 -6.75
C SER A 2 13.05 -1.05 -7.58
N VAL A 3 14.02 -0.33 -8.15
CA VAL A 3 15.17 -0.93 -8.85
C VAL A 3 15.90 -1.93 -7.95
N THR A 4 16.37 -3.01 -8.56
CA THR A 4 17.07 -4.10 -7.86
C THR A 4 18.59 -3.93 -7.85
N ASP A 5 19.09 -2.83 -8.41
CA ASP A 5 20.53 -2.54 -8.45
C ASP A 5 21.09 -2.41 -7.03
N GLY A 6 22.22 -3.06 -6.78
CA GLY A 6 22.85 -3.10 -5.45
C GLY A 6 22.32 -4.19 -4.51
N LEU A 7 21.25 -4.91 -4.87
CA LEU A 7 20.85 -6.12 -4.14
C LEU A 7 21.83 -7.26 -4.41
N LYS A 8 22.20 -7.98 -3.35
CA LYS A 8 23.11 -9.14 -3.41
C LYS A 8 22.54 -10.30 -2.61
N ARG A 9 22.98 -11.51 -2.97
CA ARG A 9 22.65 -12.74 -2.22
C ARG A 9 23.13 -12.62 -0.77
N GLY A 10 22.32 -13.12 0.16
CA GLY A 10 22.62 -13.08 1.60
C GLY A 10 22.30 -11.76 2.29
N LEU A 11 21.64 -10.81 1.60
CA LEU A 11 21.03 -9.67 2.30
C LEU A 11 19.89 -10.13 3.21
N GLU A 12 19.82 -9.52 4.38
CA GLU A 12 18.72 -9.72 5.31
C GLU A 12 17.42 -9.18 4.71
N VAL A 13 16.32 -9.91 4.91
CA VAL A 13 14.99 -9.54 4.46
C VAL A 13 14.05 -9.67 5.65
N VAL A 14 13.20 -8.67 5.84
CA VAL A 14 12.20 -8.63 6.91
C VAL A 14 10.84 -8.95 6.31
N ASP A 15 10.20 -10.00 6.84
CA ASP A 15 8.79 -10.29 6.57
C ASP A 15 7.92 -9.37 7.44
N THR A 16 7.01 -8.63 6.79
CA THR A 16 6.05 -7.77 7.49
C THR A 16 4.89 -8.57 8.10
N GLY A 17 4.73 -9.84 7.75
CA GLY A 17 3.66 -10.72 8.23
C GLY A 17 2.28 -10.39 7.68
N ALA A 18 2.18 -9.47 6.73
CA ALA A 18 0.93 -8.99 6.17
C ALA A 18 1.07 -8.65 4.68
N ALA A 19 -0.06 -8.70 3.96
CA ALA A 19 -0.11 -8.25 2.57
C ALA A 19 0.20 -6.75 2.45
N LEU A 20 0.72 -6.35 1.29
CA LEU A 20 0.92 -4.93 0.95
C LEU A 20 -0.38 -4.16 1.18
N SER A 21 -0.29 -3.09 1.97
CA SER A 21 -1.42 -2.27 2.36
C SER A 21 -1.15 -0.80 2.01
N VAL A 22 -2.19 -0.11 1.55
CA VAL A 22 -2.11 1.28 1.07
C VAL A 22 -3.04 2.18 1.88
N PRO A 23 -2.75 3.49 2.00
CA PRO A 23 -3.63 4.44 2.64
C PRO A 23 -4.98 4.51 1.92
N VAL A 24 -6.06 4.61 2.69
CA VAL A 24 -7.43 4.78 2.18
C VAL A 24 -8.17 5.86 2.97
N GLY A 25 -9.32 6.30 2.43
CA GLY A 25 -10.20 7.27 3.07
C GLY A 25 -10.13 8.67 2.44
N GLY A 26 -10.86 9.63 3.01
CA GLY A 26 -10.97 10.98 2.45
C GLY A 26 -9.64 11.72 2.31
N ALA A 27 -8.66 11.43 3.17
CA ALA A 27 -7.33 12.02 3.14
C ALA A 27 -6.53 11.71 1.86
N THR A 28 -6.92 10.68 1.11
CA THR A 28 -6.23 10.31 -0.14
C THR A 28 -6.79 11.03 -1.37
N LEU A 29 -7.89 11.78 -1.24
CA LEU A 29 -8.51 12.48 -2.36
C LEU A 29 -7.62 13.61 -2.88
N GLY A 30 -7.43 13.68 -4.19
CA GLY A 30 -6.59 14.69 -4.85
C GLY A 30 -5.08 14.47 -4.69
N ARG A 31 -4.67 13.33 -4.11
CA ARG A 31 -3.26 12.96 -3.93
C ARG A 31 -2.82 11.96 -5.00
N ILE A 32 -1.53 11.99 -5.36
CA ILE A 32 -0.95 11.03 -6.32
C ILE A 32 -0.06 10.06 -5.55
N PHE A 33 -0.29 8.77 -5.73
CA PHE A 33 0.44 7.70 -5.04
C PHE A 33 1.14 6.76 -6.01
N ASN A 34 2.24 6.17 -5.56
CA ASN A 34 2.80 4.98 -6.21
C ASN A 34 2.07 3.70 -5.76
N VAL A 35 2.48 2.54 -6.29
CA VAL A 35 1.88 1.23 -5.98
C VAL A 35 2.06 0.78 -4.53
N LEU A 36 2.98 1.39 -3.78
CA LEU A 36 3.20 1.12 -2.36
C LEU A 36 2.32 1.99 -1.46
N GLY A 37 1.55 2.93 -2.04
CA GLY A 37 0.75 3.88 -1.29
C GLY A 37 1.53 5.08 -0.78
N GLU A 38 2.74 5.32 -1.28
CA GLU A 38 3.56 6.47 -0.92
C GLU A 38 3.18 7.67 -1.80
N PRO A 39 2.98 8.87 -1.22
CA PRO A 39 2.65 10.06 -2.00
C PRO A 39 3.86 10.51 -2.83
N ILE A 40 3.65 10.78 -4.11
CA ILE A 40 4.68 11.23 -5.07
C ILE A 40 4.37 12.61 -5.67
N ASP A 41 3.43 13.34 -5.07
CA ASP A 41 2.94 14.64 -5.52
C ASP A 41 3.69 15.84 -4.92
N ASN A 42 4.71 15.62 -4.08
CA ASN A 42 5.46 16.64 -3.34
C ASN A 42 4.60 17.52 -2.41
N LEU A 43 3.39 17.09 -2.05
CA LEU A 43 2.49 17.83 -1.14
C LEU A 43 2.66 17.43 0.34
N GLY A 44 3.77 16.76 0.66
CA GLY A 44 4.05 16.25 2.01
C GLY A 44 3.33 14.93 2.32
N LEU A 45 3.31 14.55 3.60
CA LEU A 45 2.68 13.31 4.04
C LEU A 45 1.15 13.36 3.91
N VAL A 46 0.54 12.19 3.84
CA VAL A 46 -0.93 12.04 3.93
C VAL A 46 -1.25 11.63 5.36
N ASP A 47 -1.99 12.47 6.08
CA ASP A 47 -2.46 12.13 7.42
C ASP A 47 -3.65 11.16 7.33
N THR A 48 -3.34 9.86 7.32
CA THR A 48 -4.34 8.80 7.41
C THR A 48 -3.87 7.71 8.35
N ARG A 49 -4.78 7.31 9.24
CA ARG A 49 -4.57 6.20 10.17
C ARG A 49 -5.13 4.89 9.64
N THR A 50 -5.76 4.93 8.47
CA THR A 50 -6.48 3.79 7.90
C THR A 50 -5.78 3.32 6.64
N THR A 51 -5.37 2.06 6.65
CA THR A 51 -4.82 1.37 5.48
C THR A 51 -5.69 0.16 5.14
N SER A 52 -5.63 -0.27 3.88
CA SER A 52 -6.32 -1.48 3.41
C SER A 52 -5.35 -2.35 2.61
N PRO A 53 -5.39 -3.68 2.74
CA PRO A 53 -4.61 -4.58 1.91
C PRO A 53 -5.08 -4.49 0.45
N ILE A 54 -4.13 -4.54 -0.49
CA ILE A 54 -4.44 -4.56 -1.94
C ILE A 54 -4.95 -5.93 -2.41
N HIS A 55 -4.66 -6.98 -1.63
CA HIS A 55 -5.20 -8.31 -1.83
C HIS A 55 -6.28 -8.59 -0.79
N ARG A 56 -7.52 -8.75 -1.25
CA ARG A 56 -8.66 -9.17 -0.44
C ARG A 56 -9.58 -10.04 -1.27
N SER A 57 -10.26 -10.98 -0.62
CA SER A 57 -11.33 -11.73 -1.28
C SER A 57 -12.45 -10.79 -1.71
N ALA A 58 -13.10 -11.15 -2.82
CA ALA A 58 -14.34 -10.52 -3.21
C ALA A 58 -15.41 -10.72 -2.10
N PRO A 59 -16.38 -9.79 -1.97
CA PRO A 59 -17.49 -9.98 -1.05
C PRO A 59 -18.24 -11.29 -1.33
N ALA A 60 -18.72 -11.95 -0.28
CA ALA A 60 -19.55 -13.13 -0.43
C ALA A 60 -20.91 -12.78 -1.06
N PHE A 61 -21.51 -13.74 -1.77
CA PHE A 61 -22.79 -13.53 -2.46
C PHE A 61 -23.92 -13.01 -1.55
N VAL A 62 -23.92 -13.43 -0.28
CA VAL A 62 -24.90 -12.99 0.75
C VAL A 62 -24.87 -11.49 1.06
N HIS A 63 -23.83 -10.76 0.64
CA HIS A 63 -23.74 -9.32 0.85
C HIS A 63 -24.46 -8.48 -0.24
N TYR A 64 -25.06 -9.12 -1.24
CA TYR A 64 -25.76 -8.45 -2.34
C TYR A 64 -27.29 -8.58 -2.28
N ALA A 65 -27.84 -9.13 -1.19
CA ALA A 65 -29.27 -9.19 -0.88
C ALA A 65 -29.63 -8.21 0.25
#